data_AF-A0A8T6N835-F1
#
_entry.id   AF-A0A8T6N835-F1
#
_cell.length_a   1.000
_cell.length_b   1.000
_cell.length_c   1.000
_cell.angle_alpha   90.00
_cell.angle_beta   90.00
_cell.angle_gamma   90.00
#
_symmetry.space_group_name_H-M   'P 1'
#
loop_
_entity.id
_entity.type
_entity.pdbx_description
1 polymer ?
#
loop_
_entity_poly.entity_id
_entity_poly.type
_entity_poly.pdbx_seq_one_letter_code
_entity_poly.pdbx_strand_id
1 'polypeptide(L)'
;GRASAKRESQEGQEVKYLWTPQEGPQLLYILADWCPVVFYGGARGGGKTSGSLGDFLQGVDEHGANWHGLLVRKTYPELQEVIRQGKEMFEPLGAEWVQFHRQFRFPGGSTLTLRSIERLEDAEKLQGAQFTWICMDEATNQPDPSVFRVLLACLRWTAADVPNKRFRLTGNPGGAGHHWVKKLFIDPNPLGFQVIEDDDIPRMYIPARVDDNKILMERDPEYKDRLEHLGSPELVKAWLEGDWNVVLGAYLPDFSPRHIIAPFTIPEHWTRFRAVDWGYVDFTCVLWVAVSDGTIEGVDRGALVVYRELHTNDHTAEEVAEMVADLTTDEEEIAYTVMDPVAYGMRQKVRGRKGVTIA
;
A
#
# COMPACT_ATOMS: atom_id res chain seq x y z
N GLY A 1 11.50 24.58 -15.44
CA GLY A 1 12.36 25.64 -14.85
C GLY A 1 12.89 25.25 -13.48
N ARG A 2 12.02 25.13 -12.46
CA ARG A 2 12.39 24.98 -11.04
C ARG A 2 12.75 23.56 -10.56
N ALA A 3 12.53 22.51 -11.36
CA ALA A 3 12.79 21.12 -10.99
C ALA A 3 13.89 20.42 -11.81
N SER A 4 14.63 21.14 -12.67
CA SER A 4 15.58 20.52 -13.60
C SER A 4 17.01 20.59 -13.05
N ALA A 5 17.75 19.48 -13.08
CA ALA A 5 19.16 19.44 -12.67
C ALA A 5 20.07 19.88 -13.85
N LYS A 6 20.88 20.92 -13.64
CA LYS A 6 21.74 21.56 -14.66
C LYS A 6 23.23 21.43 -14.32
N ARG A 7 24.08 21.51 -15.36
CA ARG A 7 25.52 21.74 -15.24
C ARG A 7 25.83 23.10 -15.87
N GLU A 8 26.62 23.95 -15.22
CA GLU A 8 27.05 25.23 -15.82
C GLU A 8 27.90 24.98 -17.07
N SER A 9 27.56 25.68 -18.15
CA SER A 9 28.31 25.68 -19.41
C SER A 9 28.99 27.02 -19.60
N GLN A 10 30.26 27.01 -20.04
CA GLN A 10 30.94 28.20 -20.55
C GLN A 10 30.17 28.75 -21.77
N GLU A 11 30.18 30.08 -21.97
CA GLU A 11 29.40 30.80 -22.99
C GLU A 11 29.44 30.09 -24.36
N GLY A 12 28.26 29.73 -24.88
CA GLY A 12 28.09 29.15 -26.23
C GLY A 12 27.82 27.64 -26.29
N GLN A 13 27.80 26.90 -25.18
CA GLN A 13 27.43 25.48 -25.17
C GLN A 13 25.96 25.25 -24.79
N GLU A 14 25.33 24.29 -25.47
CA GLU A 14 23.96 23.84 -25.21
C GLU A 14 23.81 23.32 -23.77
N VAL A 15 22.85 23.85 -23.01
CA VAL A 15 22.62 23.43 -21.62
C VAL A 15 22.10 22.00 -21.62
N LYS A 16 22.98 21.05 -21.28
CA LYS A 16 22.61 19.64 -21.12
C LYS A 16 21.92 19.44 -19.77
N TYR A 17 20.60 19.27 -19.80
CA TYR A 17 19.82 18.87 -18.64
C TYR A 17 20.12 17.40 -18.30
N LEU A 18 20.50 17.14 -17.05
CA LEU A 18 20.73 15.76 -16.58
C LEU A 18 19.41 15.07 -16.25
N TRP A 19 18.44 15.85 -15.77
CA TRP A 19 17.07 15.41 -15.54
C TRP A 19 16.09 16.57 -15.74
N THR A 20 14.94 16.27 -16.33
CA THR A 20 13.81 17.18 -16.43
C THR A 20 12.52 16.39 -16.24
N PRO A 21 11.47 16.96 -15.63
CA PRO A 21 10.18 16.31 -15.61
C PRO A 21 9.66 16.12 -17.04
N GLN A 22 9.06 14.96 -17.29
CA GLN A 22 8.35 14.67 -18.53
C GLN A 22 6.98 15.35 -18.53
N GLU A 23 6.56 15.82 -19.70
CA GLU A 23 5.23 16.39 -19.88
C GLU A 23 4.13 15.39 -19.47
N GLY A 24 2.98 15.93 -19.04
CA GLY A 24 1.87 15.12 -18.55
C GLY A 24 1.93 14.85 -17.04
N PRO A 25 1.53 13.66 -16.57
CA PRO A 25 1.30 13.41 -15.15
C PRO A 25 2.49 13.66 -14.23
N GLN A 26 3.73 13.36 -14.66
CA GLN A 26 4.91 13.60 -13.84
C GLN A 26 5.13 15.11 -13.59
N LEU A 27 4.98 15.94 -14.62
CA LEU A 27 5.05 17.39 -14.47
C LEU A 27 3.89 17.92 -13.62
N LEU A 28 2.67 17.45 -13.84
CA LEU A 28 1.49 17.87 -13.06
C LEU A 28 1.64 17.53 -11.57
N TYR A 29 2.18 16.35 -11.25
CA TYR A 29 2.50 15.95 -9.89
C TYR A 29 3.47 16.93 -9.19
N ILE A 30 4.51 17.37 -9.90
CA ILE A 30 5.49 18.34 -9.38
C ILE A 30 4.84 19.72 -9.25
N LEU A 31 4.03 20.15 -10.22
CA LEU A 31 3.37 21.46 -10.20
C LEU A 31 2.22 21.56 -9.19
N ALA A 32 1.77 20.44 -8.61
CA ALA A 32 0.76 20.42 -7.55
C ALA A 32 1.35 20.77 -6.17
N ASP A 33 2.26 21.76 -6.10
CA ASP A 33 2.97 22.20 -4.88
C ASP A 33 2.07 22.87 -3.84
N TRP A 34 0.93 23.39 -4.29
CA TRP A 34 -0.15 23.96 -3.48
C TRP A 34 -1.03 22.91 -2.79
N CYS A 35 -1.04 21.67 -3.28
CA CYS A 35 -1.80 20.59 -2.67
C CYS A 35 -0.93 19.89 -1.60
N PRO A 36 -1.35 19.88 -0.32
CA PRO A 36 -0.50 19.41 0.77
C PRO A 36 -0.26 17.91 0.72
N VAL A 37 -1.18 17.11 0.18
CA VAL A 37 -1.00 15.66 0.02
C VAL A 37 -1.27 15.24 -1.42
N VAL A 38 -0.29 14.66 -2.10
CA VAL A 38 -0.47 14.17 -3.47
C VAL A 38 -0.01 12.73 -3.59
N PHE A 39 -0.90 11.88 -4.09
CA PHE A 39 -0.59 10.51 -4.48
C PHE A 39 -0.39 10.42 -5.99
N TYR A 40 0.82 10.10 -6.43
CA TYR A 40 1.12 9.80 -7.83
C TYR A 40 1.20 8.29 -8.01
N GLY A 41 0.18 7.67 -8.61
CA GLY A 41 0.03 6.22 -8.58
C GLY A 41 -0.58 5.61 -9.82
N GLY A 42 -0.36 4.32 -10.03
CA GLY A 42 -0.86 3.59 -11.20
C GLY A 42 0.18 2.62 -11.75
N ALA A 43 0.42 2.66 -13.05
CA ALA A 43 1.24 1.71 -13.80
C ALA A 43 2.71 1.67 -13.34
N ARG A 44 3.33 0.49 -13.43
CA ARG A 44 4.78 0.32 -13.26
C ARG A 44 5.52 1.07 -14.38
N GLY A 45 6.72 1.56 -14.07
CA GLY A 45 7.53 2.29 -15.05
C GLY A 45 7.10 3.75 -15.31
N GLY A 46 6.01 4.25 -14.70
CA GLY A 46 5.52 5.63 -14.92
C GLY A 46 6.38 6.79 -14.37
N GLY A 47 7.64 6.59 -13.95
CA GLY A 47 8.52 7.69 -13.52
C GLY A 47 8.19 8.33 -12.16
N LYS A 48 7.50 7.60 -11.26
CA LYS A 48 7.02 8.14 -9.99
C LYS A 48 8.11 8.57 -9.01
N THR A 49 9.07 7.67 -8.74
CA THR A 49 10.16 7.94 -7.79
C THR A 49 11.02 9.13 -8.23
N SER A 50 11.42 9.20 -9.50
CA SER A 50 12.15 10.35 -10.03
C SER A 50 11.30 11.62 -10.03
N GLY A 51 9.99 11.50 -10.24
CA GLY A 51 9.03 12.58 -10.01
C GLY A 51 9.09 13.13 -8.59
N SER A 52 9.11 12.27 -7.56
CA SER A 52 9.21 12.69 -6.15
C SER A 52 10.54 13.36 -5.83
N LEU A 53 11.64 12.84 -6.37
CA LEU A 53 12.96 13.49 -6.24
C LEU A 53 12.97 14.87 -6.92
N GLY A 54 12.33 15.01 -8.07
CA GLY A 54 12.14 16.30 -8.76
C GLY A 54 11.22 17.27 -8.00
N ASP A 55 10.15 16.76 -7.39
CA ASP A 55 9.27 17.56 -6.53
C ASP A 55 10.03 18.11 -5.32
N PHE A 56 10.89 17.31 -4.67
CA PHE A 56 11.74 17.77 -3.57
C PHE A 56 12.65 18.93 -3.97
N LEU A 57 13.23 18.90 -5.18
CA LEU A 57 14.15 19.94 -5.66
C LEU A 57 13.55 21.34 -5.67
N GLN A 58 12.23 21.48 -5.83
CA GLN A 58 11.59 22.81 -5.88
C GLN A 58 11.82 23.63 -4.62
N GLY A 59 11.96 22.98 -3.46
CA GLY A 59 12.17 23.66 -2.18
C GLY A 59 13.63 23.87 -1.79
N VAL A 60 14.59 23.28 -2.53
CA VAL A 60 16.02 23.32 -2.17
C VAL A 60 16.54 24.76 -2.20
N ASP A 61 16.40 25.45 -3.32
CA ASP A 61 16.86 26.83 -3.45
C ASP A 61 15.88 27.83 -2.82
N GLU A 62 14.58 27.51 -2.82
CA GLU A 62 13.53 28.39 -2.30
C GLU A 62 13.61 28.55 -0.77
N HIS A 63 13.81 27.45 -0.04
CA HIS A 63 13.74 27.42 1.43
C HIS A 63 15.10 27.14 2.09
N GLY A 64 16.11 26.68 1.33
CA GLY A 64 17.46 26.44 1.82
C GLY A 64 17.49 25.57 3.08
N ALA A 65 18.12 26.06 4.13
CA ALA A 65 18.26 25.38 5.42
C ALA A 65 16.94 25.14 6.17
N ASN A 66 15.80 25.64 5.67
CA ASN A 66 14.48 25.30 6.21
C ASN A 66 13.83 24.13 5.46
N TRP A 67 14.44 23.63 4.38
CA TRP A 67 13.91 22.53 3.59
C TRP A 67 14.45 21.17 4.06
N HIS A 68 13.67 20.51 4.92
CA HIS A 68 14.03 19.20 5.48
C HIS A 68 13.07 18.12 5.00
N GLY A 69 13.58 17.26 4.13
CA GLY A 69 12.89 16.15 3.51
C GLY A 69 13.10 14.81 4.22
N LEU A 70 12.05 14.00 4.23
CA LEU A 70 12.09 12.58 4.56
C LEU A 70 11.55 11.77 3.37
N LEU A 71 12.31 10.82 2.84
CA LEU A 71 11.80 9.82 1.91
C LEU A 71 11.83 8.45 2.59
N VAL A 72 10.70 7.75 2.58
CA VAL A 72 10.57 6.41 3.16
C VAL A 72 10.20 5.36 2.12
N ARG A 73 10.73 4.17 2.33
CA ARG A 73 10.36 2.91 1.69
C ARG A 73 10.11 1.87 2.78
N LYS A 74 9.51 0.73 2.45
CA LYS A 74 9.25 -0.30 3.46
C LYS A 74 10.56 -0.88 3.97
N THR A 75 11.43 -1.31 3.08
CA THR A 75 12.70 -1.94 3.44
C THR A 75 13.91 -1.11 2.99
N TYR A 76 15.08 -1.35 3.60
CA TYR A 76 16.31 -0.65 3.24
C TYR A 76 16.86 -1.01 1.84
N PRO A 77 16.82 -2.28 1.38
CA PRO A 77 17.25 -2.63 0.02
C PRO A 77 16.51 -1.84 -1.07
N GLU A 78 15.21 -1.57 -0.89
CA GLU A 78 14.41 -0.76 -1.81
C GLU A 78 14.94 0.68 -1.96
N LEU A 79 15.61 1.23 -0.94
CA LEU A 79 16.18 2.57 -1.00
C LEU A 79 17.43 2.67 -1.87
N GLN A 80 18.10 1.57 -2.21
CA GLN A 80 19.33 1.62 -3.02
C GLN A 80 19.09 2.26 -4.38
N GLU A 81 17.96 1.93 -5.01
CA GLU A 81 17.58 2.52 -6.30
C GLU A 81 17.22 4.00 -6.17
N VAL A 82 16.55 4.39 -5.08
CA VAL A 82 16.26 5.80 -4.78
C VAL A 82 17.56 6.59 -4.55
N ILE A 83 18.52 6.01 -3.82
CA ILE A 83 19.85 6.62 -3.59
C ILE A 83 20.58 6.79 -4.93
N ARG A 84 20.56 5.77 -5.80
CA ARG A 84 21.19 5.85 -7.12
C ARG A 84 20.60 6.99 -7.96
N GLN A 85 19.27 7.05 -8.10
CA GLN A 85 18.59 8.15 -8.81
C GLN A 85 18.86 9.51 -8.15
N GLY A 86 18.83 9.57 -6.82
CA GLY A 86 19.13 10.79 -6.06
C GLY A 86 20.54 11.29 -6.31
N LYS A 87 21.56 10.42 -6.36
CA LYS A 87 22.93 10.82 -6.70
C LYS A 87 23.02 11.41 -8.11
N GLU A 88 22.41 10.73 -9.08
CA GLU A 88 22.37 11.19 -10.48
C GLU A 88 21.70 12.56 -10.64
N MET A 89 20.67 12.84 -9.83
CA MET A 89 19.94 14.11 -9.88
C MET A 89 20.57 15.21 -9.03
N PHE A 90 21.13 14.90 -7.86
CA PHE A 90 21.49 15.88 -6.82
C PHE A 90 22.97 16.19 -6.73
N GLU A 91 23.88 15.23 -6.96
CA GLU A 91 25.33 15.49 -6.94
C GLU A 91 25.77 16.55 -7.97
N PRO A 92 25.20 16.60 -9.19
CA PRO A 92 25.48 17.68 -10.14
C PRO A 92 25.07 19.07 -9.65
N LEU A 93 24.15 19.14 -8.68
CA LEU A 93 23.71 20.37 -8.02
C LEU A 93 24.54 20.70 -6.78
N GLY A 94 25.63 19.97 -6.55
CA GLY A 94 26.52 20.14 -5.39
C GLY A 94 26.03 19.46 -4.12
N ALA A 95 25.01 18.60 -4.19
CA ALA A 95 24.58 17.84 -3.02
C ALA A 95 25.58 16.73 -2.68
N GLU A 96 25.82 16.52 -1.39
CA GLU A 96 26.67 15.45 -0.87
C GLU A 96 25.81 14.32 -0.29
N TRP A 97 26.08 13.08 -0.69
CA TRP A 97 25.51 11.90 -0.05
C TRP A 97 26.29 11.50 1.21
N VAL A 98 25.67 11.66 2.37
CA VAL A 98 26.26 11.31 3.66
C VAL A 98 25.76 9.92 4.10
N GLN A 99 26.54 8.89 3.75
CA GLN A 99 26.19 7.47 3.94
C GLN A 99 25.73 7.14 5.37
N PHE A 100 26.44 7.63 6.40
CA PHE A 100 26.14 7.33 7.80
C PHE A 100 24.75 7.82 8.21
N HIS A 101 24.38 9.03 7.78
CA HIS A 101 23.05 9.60 8.06
C HIS A 101 21.99 9.20 7.03
N ARG A 102 22.39 8.52 5.95
CA ARG A 102 21.54 8.16 4.81
C ARG A 102 20.81 9.40 4.27
N GLN A 103 21.56 10.47 4.04
CA GLN A 103 21.01 11.79 3.79
C GLN A 103 21.78 12.50 2.67
N PHE A 104 21.05 13.15 1.76
CA PHE A 104 21.62 14.16 0.86
C PHE A 104 21.65 15.51 1.57
N ARG A 105 22.77 16.23 1.48
CA ARG A 105 22.94 17.60 1.99
C ARG A 105 23.26 18.54 0.85
N PHE A 106 22.46 19.57 0.66
CA PHE A 106 22.62 20.56 -0.40
C PHE A 106 23.43 21.77 0.08
N PRO A 107 24.11 22.51 -0.83
CA PRO A 107 24.91 23.68 -0.46
C PRO A 107 24.12 24.76 0.32
N GLY A 108 22.84 24.94 0.00
CA GLY A 108 21.92 25.87 0.69
C GLY A 108 21.46 25.41 2.08
N GLY A 109 21.92 24.26 2.56
CA GLY A 109 21.56 23.69 3.87
C GLY A 109 20.34 22.77 3.87
N SER A 110 19.63 22.64 2.74
CA SER A 110 18.52 21.68 2.60
C SER A 110 19.02 20.25 2.78
N THR A 111 18.17 19.39 3.33
CA THR A 111 18.52 17.98 3.53
C THR A 111 17.40 17.05 3.10
N LEU A 112 17.74 15.90 2.51
CA LEU A 112 16.80 14.80 2.26
C LEU A 112 17.30 13.53 2.93
N THR A 113 16.61 13.07 3.98
CA THR A 113 16.93 11.83 4.69
C THR A 113 16.13 10.66 4.14
N LEU A 114 16.78 9.52 3.92
CA LEU A 114 16.16 8.29 3.46
C LEU A 114 16.07 7.28 4.61
N ARG A 115 14.88 6.74 4.87
CA ARG A 115 14.66 5.72 5.92
C ARG A 115 13.77 4.57 5.46
N SER A 116 14.04 3.39 6.01
CA SER A 116 13.15 2.24 5.90
C SER A 116 12.17 2.24 7.07
N ILE A 117 10.91 1.94 6.80
CA ILE A 117 9.84 1.77 7.80
C ILE A 117 9.15 0.44 7.50
N GLU A 118 9.53 -0.61 8.20
CA GLU A 118 9.00 -1.95 7.93
C GLU A 118 7.64 -2.17 8.60
N ARG A 119 7.43 -1.47 9.72
CA ARG A 119 6.26 -1.56 10.60
C ARG A 119 5.99 -0.23 11.29
N LEU A 120 4.83 -0.12 11.93
CA LEU A 120 4.36 1.11 12.56
C LEU A 120 5.35 1.66 13.60
N GLU A 121 5.96 0.80 14.42
CA GLU A 121 6.87 1.23 15.50
C GLU A 121 8.15 1.89 14.97
N ASP A 122 8.52 1.66 13.71
CA ASP A 122 9.62 2.39 13.08
C ASP A 122 9.22 3.82 12.73
N ALA A 123 7.96 4.04 12.34
CA ALA A 123 7.41 5.38 12.12
C ALA A 123 7.22 6.14 13.45
N GLU A 124 6.81 5.45 14.51
CA GLU A 124 6.62 6.06 15.84
C GLU A 124 7.91 6.66 16.41
N LYS A 125 9.08 6.07 16.10
CA LYS A 125 10.39 6.65 16.45
C LYS A 125 10.61 8.03 15.83
N LEU A 126 9.87 8.38 14.78
CA LEU A 126 9.93 9.67 14.09
C LEU A 126 8.88 10.67 14.59
N GLN A 127 7.99 10.31 15.52
CA GLN A 127 6.90 11.18 15.98
C GLN A 127 7.39 12.55 16.48
N GLY A 128 8.59 12.60 17.09
CA GLY A 128 9.23 13.84 17.54
C GLY A 128 9.92 14.66 16.43
N ALA A 129 10.17 14.06 15.26
CA ALA A 129 10.85 14.71 14.15
C ALA A 129 9.95 15.71 13.41
N GLN A 130 10.58 16.65 12.71
CA GLN A 130 9.92 17.71 11.96
C GLN A 130 10.46 17.73 10.53
N PHE A 131 9.56 17.80 9.56
CA PHE A 131 9.89 17.85 8.13
C PHE A 131 9.01 18.85 7.42
N THR A 132 9.56 19.52 6.40
CA THR A 132 8.79 20.34 5.45
C THR A 132 8.34 19.54 4.23
N TRP A 133 8.98 18.40 3.99
CA TRP A 133 8.68 17.54 2.87
C TRP A 133 8.75 16.08 3.31
N ILE A 134 7.73 15.29 2.99
CA ILE A 134 7.74 13.85 3.25
C ILE A 134 7.29 13.13 1.98
N CYS A 135 8.02 12.09 1.58
CA CYS A 135 7.60 11.16 0.55
C CYS A 135 7.53 9.73 1.08
N MET A 136 6.36 9.14 0.99
CA MET A 136 6.14 7.71 1.19
C MET A 136 6.11 7.02 -0.17
N ASP A 137 7.27 6.58 -0.62
CA ASP A 137 7.46 5.96 -1.91
C ASP A 137 6.99 4.48 -1.84
N GLU A 138 6.24 4.03 -2.83
CA GLU A 138 5.49 2.76 -2.80
C GLU A 138 4.66 2.54 -1.53
N ALA A 139 3.80 3.50 -1.22
CA ALA A 139 2.87 3.49 -0.09
C ALA A 139 2.00 2.21 -0.04
N THR A 140 1.69 1.62 -1.20
CA THR A 140 0.95 0.36 -1.32
C THR A 140 1.66 -0.85 -0.71
N ASN A 141 2.93 -0.75 -0.33
CA ASN A 141 3.65 -1.80 0.39
C ASN A 141 3.31 -1.82 1.89
N GLN A 142 2.75 -0.73 2.43
CA GLN A 142 2.20 -0.72 3.78
C GLN A 142 0.76 -1.24 3.78
N PRO A 143 0.41 -2.18 4.66
CA PRO A 143 -0.90 -2.84 4.64
C PRO A 143 -2.06 -1.91 5.02
N ASP A 144 -1.79 -0.85 5.79
CA ASP A 144 -2.81 0.04 6.34
C ASP A 144 -2.28 1.49 6.46
N PRO A 145 -3.15 2.50 6.70
CA PRO A 145 -2.76 3.91 6.67
C PRO A 145 -2.06 4.40 7.95
N SER A 146 -1.76 3.56 8.94
CA SER A 146 -1.22 4.00 10.24
C SER A 146 0.15 4.66 10.10
N VAL A 147 1.05 4.11 9.29
CA VAL A 147 2.35 4.73 8.99
C VAL A 147 2.17 6.09 8.33
N PHE A 148 1.27 6.19 7.35
CA PHE A 148 0.96 7.45 6.68
C PHE A 148 0.49 8.52 7.70
N ARG A 149 -0.42 8.16 8.60
CA ARG A 149 -0.94 9.07 9.64
C ARG A 149 0.14 9.57 10.59
N VAL A 150 1.02 8.68 11.07
CA VAL A 150 2.15 9.07 11.94
C VAL A 150 3.08 10.05 11.22
N LEU A 151 3.46 9.73 9.99
CA LEU A 151 4.35 10.60 9.22
C LEU A 151 3.68 11.93 8.87
N LEU A 152 2.37 11.94 8.59
CA LEU A 152 1.64 13.17 8.28
C LEU A 152 1.70 14.15 9.46
N ALA A 153 1.62 13.66 10.70
CA ALA A 153 1.79 14.49 11.89
C ALA A 153 3.22 15.08 12.03
N CYS A 154 4.22 14.49 11.37
CA CYS A 154 5.59 15.00 11.31
C CYS A 154 5.79 16.08 10.23
N LEU A 155 4.80 16.33 9.37
CA LEU A 155 4.83 17.40 8.37
C LEU A 155 4.57 18.76 9.02
N ARG A 156 5.59 19.23 9.74
CA ARG A 156 5.57 20.48 10.52
C ARG A 156 6.96 21.08 10.53
N TRP A 157 7.03 22.40 10.65
CA TRP A 157 8.29 23.13 10.77
C TRP A 157 8.05 24.39 11.57
N THR A 158 8.85 24.60 12.63
CA THR A 158 8.68 25.74 13.54
C THR A 158 9.79 26.79 13.42
N ALA A 159 10.88 26.50 12.71
CA ALA A 159 12.01 27.43 12.62
C ALA A 159 11.77 28.59 11.63
N ALA A 160 10.86 28.42 10.67
CA ALA A 160 10.46 29.42 9.70
C ALA A 160 9.04 29.14 9.18
N ASP A 161 8.41 30.15 8.58
CA ASP A 161 7.20 29.93 7.80
C ASP A 161 7.58 29.32 6.44
N VAL A 162 6.98 28.17 6.13
CA VAL A 162 7.23 27.40 4.90
C VAL A 162 5.84 27.08 4.35
N PRO A 163 5.29 27.87 3.42
CA PRO A 163 3.87 27.80 3.06
C PRO A 163 3.52 26.52 2.28
N ASN A 164 4.46 25.94 1.53
CA ASN A 164 4.27 24.78 0.65
C ASN A 164 4.85 23.48 1.22
N LYS A 165 4.63 23.22 2.52
CA LYS A 165 4.94 21.91 3.12
C LYS A 165 4.09 20.86 2.43
N ARG A 166 4.70 19.72 2.09
CA ARG A 166 4.03 18.72 1.26
C ARG A 166 4.34 17.29 1.65
N PHE A 167 3.30 16.48 1.68
CA PHE A 167 3.33 15.04 1.72
C PHE A 167 3.12 14.49 0.31
N ARG A 168 3.97 13.55 -0.06
CA ARG A 168 3.99 12.91 -1.36
C ARG A 168 3.89 11.41 -1.17
N LEU A 169 3.08 10.76 -1.98
CA LEU A 169 2.95 9.32 -1.97
C LEU A 169 3.08 8.80 -3.38
N THR A 170 3.69 7.63 -3.53
CA THR A 170 3.69 6.91 -4.81
C THR A 170 3.21 5.48 -4.60
N GLY A 171 2.75 4.81 -5.65
CA GLY A 171 2.33 3.42 -5.52
C GLY A 171 1.81 2.83 -6.82
N ASN A 172 1.62 1.51 -6.80
CA ASN A 172 1.00 0.77 -7.88
C ASN A 172 -0.11 -0.11 -7.28
N PRO A 173 -1.23 -0.33 -8.00
CA PRO A 173 -2.27 -1.23 -7.52
C PRO A 173 -1.73 -2.65 -7.26
N GLY A 174 -2.28 -3.31 -6.25
CA GLY A 174 -2.06 -4.74 -5.98
C GLY A 174 -1.13 -5.08 -4.82
N GLY A 175 -0.53 -4.08 -4.18
CA GLY A 175 0.18 -4.29 -2.91
C GLY A 175 -0.77 -4.51 -1.73
N ALA A 176 -0.23 -4.90 -0.57
CA ALA A 176 -1.00 -5.08 0.67
C ALA A 176 -1.84 -3.85 1.05
N GLY A 177 -1.37 -2.65 0.70
CA GLY A 177 -2.05 -1.38 0.91
C GLY A 177 -3.03 -0.96 -0.17
N HIS A 178 -3.34 -1.82 -1.15
CA HIS A 178 -4.23 -1.48 -2.27
C HIS A 178 -5.53 -0.83 -1.77
N HIS A 179 -6.20 -1.47 -0.81
CA HIS A 179 -7.53 -1.07 -0.35
C HIS A 179 -7.54 0.32 0.31
N TRP A 180 -6.62 0.60 1.22
CA TRP A 180 -6.61 1.89 1.92
C TRP A 180 -6.18 3.03 0.99
N VAL A 181 -5.22 2.79 0.08
CA VAL A 181 -4.80 3.79 -0.92
C VAL A 181 -5.95 4.10 -1.86
N LYS A 182 -6.61 3.07 -2.39
CA LYS A 182 -7.78 3.21 -3.26
C LYS A 182 -8.89 4.01 -2.59
N LYS A 183 -9.26 3.63 -1.37
CA LYS A 183 -10.30 4.31 -0.59
C LYS A 183 -9.97 5.79 -0.33
N LEU A 184 -8.72 6.10 0.00
CA LEU A 184 -8.33 7.48 0.30
C LEU A 184 -8.18 8.34 -0.95
N PHE A 185 -7.51 7.86 -2.00
CA PHE A 185 -7.07 8.72 -3.11
C PHE A 185 -7.83 8.49 -4.41
N ILE A 186 -8.30 7.28 -4.68
CA ILE A 186 -8.86 6.93 -5.99
C ILE A 186 -10.38 6.97 -5.96
N ASP A 187 -11.03 6.31 -5.02
CA ASP A 187 -12.49 6.23 -4.97
C ASP A 187 -13.21 7.59 -4.92
N PRO A 188 -12.69 8.61 -4.18
CA PRO A 188 -13.34 9.93 -4.16
C PRO A 188 -13.22 10.70 -5.48
N ASN A 189 -12.16 10.45 -6.26
CA ASN A 189 -11.98 11.05 -7.59
C ASN A 189 -11.18 10.12 -8.52
N PRO A 190 -11.83 9.13 -9.17
CA PRO A 190 -11.14 8.08 -9.92
C PRO A 190 -10.36 8.57 -11.15
N LEU A 191 -10.75 9.72 -11.71
CA LEU A 191 -10.06 10.33 -12.85
C LEU A 191 -8.79 11.08 -12.44
N GLY A 192 -8.67 11.44 -11.16
CA GLY A 192 -7.56 12.22 -10.62
C GLY A 192 -7.55 13.68 -11.08
N PHE A 193 -6.38 14.31 -10.99
CA PHE A 193 -6.07 15.70 -11.41
C PHE A 193 -6.83 16.84 -10.72
N GLN A 194 -7.73 16.52 -9.79
CA GLN A 194 -8.45 17.50 -8.98
C GLN A 194 -8.27 17.19 -7.50
N VAL A 195 -8.31 18.25 -6.68
CA VAL A 195 -8.25 18.09 -5.23
C VAL A 195 -9.55 17.49 -4.74
N ILE A 196 -9.39 16.54 -3.84
CA ILE A 196 -10.43 15.95 -3.01
C ILE A 196 -10.50 16.83 -1.76
N GLU A 197 -11.60 17.56 -1.64
CA GLU A 197 -11.95 18.40 -0.50
C GLU A 197 -13.16 17.75 0.21
N ASP A 198 -12.87 16.98 1.24
CA ASP A 198 -13.85 16.35 2.14
C ASP A 198 -13.45 16.62 3.60
N ASP A 199 -13.91 15.80 4.56
CA ASP A 199 -13.60 15.98 5.98
C ASP A 199 -12.14 15.63 6.34
N ASP A 200 -11.37 15.05 5.41
CA ASP A 200 -9.95 14.73 5.58
C ASP A 200 -9.05 15.89 5.10
N ILE A 201 -7.73 15.71 5.20
CA ILE A 201 -6.76 16.66 4.65
C ILE A 201 -6.93 16.79 3.13
N PRO A 202 -6.89 18.03 2.56
CA PRO A 202 -6.93 18.22 1.12
C PRO A 202 -5.88 17.39 0.41
N ARG A 203 -6.30 16.60 -0.57
CA ARG A 203 -5.43 15.64 -1.24
C ARG A 203 -5.75 15.48 -2.71
N MET A 204 -4.79 15.00 -3.49
CA MET A 204 -4.99 14.81 -4.93
C MET A 204 -4.41 13.47 -5.37
N TYR A 205 -5.09 12.82 -6.31
CA TYR A 205 -4.59 11.68 -7.07
C TYR A 205 -4.11 12.13 -8.45
N ILE A 206 -2.89 11.78 -8.81
CA ILE A 206 -2.36 11.90 -10.18
C ILE A 206 -2.20 10.48 -10.73
N PRO A 207 -2.95 10.08 -11.78
CA PRO A 207 -2.80 8.77 -12.37
C PRO A 207 -1.50 8.68 -13.19
N ALA A 208 -0.78 7.58 -13.03
CA ALA A 208 0.42 7.23 -13.79
C ALA A 208 0.12 6.09 -14.76
N ARG A 209 0.49 6.24 -16.03
CA ARG A 209 0.49 5.18 -17.04
C ARG A 209 1.93 4.90 -17.47
N VAL A 210 2.18 3.68 -17.97
CA VAL A 210 3.52 3.34 -18.49
C VAL A 210 3.89 4.22 -19.69
N ASP A 211 2.89 4.58 -20.50
CA ASP A 211 3.02 5.46 -21.66
C ASP A 211 3.39 6.90 -21.33
N ASP A 212 3.20 7.34 -20.09
CA ASP A 212 3.58 8.69 -19.67
C ASP A 212 5.10 8.83 -19.59
N ASN A 213 5.83 7.73 -19.41
CA ASN A 213 7.28 7.72 -19.40
C ASN A 213 7.84 7.52 -20.82
N LYS A 214 7.80 8.61 -21.61
CA LYS A 214 8.33 8.65 -22.99
C LYS A 214 9.78 8.21 -23.08
N ILE A 215 10.62 8.61 -22.12
CA ILE A 215 12.04 8.21 -22.07
C ILE A 215 12.18 6.69 -21.96
N LEU A 216 11.37 6.03 -21.13
CA LEU A 216 11.37 4.57 -21.02
C LEU A 216 10.87 3.93 -22.32
N MET A 217 9.78 4.43 -22.89
CA MET A 217 9.22 3.90 -24.15
C MET A 217 10.19 4.03 -25.33
N GLU A 218 11.00 5.09 -25.37
CA GLU A 218 12.02 5.29 -26.41
C GLU A 218 13.26 4.42 -26.20
N ARG A 219 13.73 4.27 -24.95
CA ARG A 219 14.97 3.54 -24.64
C ARG A 219 14.78 2.04 -24.51
N ASP A 220 13.58 1.59 -24.18
CA ASP A 220 13.22 0.19 -24.01
C ASP A 220 11.80 -0.08 -24.56
N PRO A 221 11.64 -0.09 -25.90
CA PRO A 221 10.33 -0.26 -26.53
C PRO A 221 9.64 -1.58 -26.18
N GLU A 222 10.41 -2.62 -25.87
CA GLU A 222 9.92 -3.96 -25.51
C GLU A 222 9.48 -4.07 -24.04
N TYR A 223 9.56 -2.99 -23.25
CA TYR A 223 9.19 -3.02 -21.82
C TYR A 223 7.74 -3.43 -21.58
N LYS A 224 6.82 -2.94 -22.42
CA LYS A 224 5.40 -3.32 -22.33
C LYS A 224 5.20 -4.80 -22.59
N ASP A 225 5.78 -5.30 -23.69
CA ASP A 225 5.72 -6.70 -24.06
C ASP A 225 6.22 -7.58 -22.91
N ARG A 226 7.33 -7.22 -22.26
CA ARG A 226 7.80 -7.96 -21.07
C ARG A 226 6.81 -7.92 -19.92
N LEU A 227 6.17 -6.78 -19.63
CA LEU A 227 5.13 -6.69 -18.61
C LEU A 227 3.90 -7.55 -18.94
N GLU A 228 3.51 -7.64 -20.21
CA GLU A 228 2.38 -8.45 -20.66
C GLU A 228 2.55 -9.96 -20.39
N HIS A 229 3.79 -10.43 -20.26
CA HIS A 229 4.10 -11.82 -19.98
C HIS A 229 4.29 -12.14 -18.48
N LEU A 230 4.13 -11.16 -17.57
CA LEU A 230 4.54 -11.29 -16.16
C LEU A 230 3.42 -11.65 -15.16
N GLY A 231 2.23 -12.07 -15.61
CA GLY A 231 1.19 -12.50 -14.68
C GLY A 231 -0.16 -12.77 -15.33
N SER A 232 -1.21 -12.73 -14.52
CA SER A 232 -2.58 -12.82 -15.04
C SER A 232 -2.93 -11.55 -15.84
N PRO A 233 -3.87 -11.63 -16.80
CA PRO A 233 -4.31 -10.48 -17.58
C PRO A 233 -4.73 -9.28 -16.72
N GLU A 234 -5.31 -9.54 -15.55
CA GLU A 234 -5.71 -8.57 -14.55
C GLU A 234 -4.49 -7.83 -13.97
N LEU A 235 -3.45 -8.57 -13.54
CA LEU A 235 -2.22 -8.00 -12.99
C LEU A 235 -1.44 -7.20 -14.02
N VAL A 236 -1.40 -7.70 -15.26
CA VAL A 236 -0.82 -7.02 -16.40
C VAL A 236 -1.54 -5.69 -16.65
N LYS A 237 -2.88 -5.71 -16.71
CA LYS A 237 -3.69 -4.50 -16.90
C LYS A 237 -3.47 -3.49 -15.78
N ALA A 238 -3.41 -3.94 -14.52
CA ALA A 238 -3.10 -3.09 -13.38
C ALA A 238 -1.71 -2.44 -13.49
N TRP A 239 -0.70 -3.20 -13.95
CA TRP A 239 0.67 -2.70 -14.10
C TRP A 239 0.90 -1.83 -15.34
N LEU A 240 0.12 -1.99 -16.41
CA LEU A 240 0.24 -1.20 -17.64
C LEU A 240 -0.65 0.04 -17.64
N GLU A 241 -1.91 -0.13 -17.28
CA GLU A 241 -2.93 0.91 -17.35
C GLU A 241 -3.11 1.67 -16.03
N GLY A 242 -2.55 1.15 -14.93
CA GLY A 242 -2.76 1.71 -13.60
C GLY A 242 -4.18 1.50 -13.09
N ASP A 243 -4.85 0.43 -13.52
CA ASP A 243 -6.23 0.14 -13.13
C ASP A 243 -6.30 -0.29 -11.64
N TRP A 244 -6.94 0.54 -10.83
CA TRP A 244 -7.14 0.32 -9.39
C TRP A 244 -8.39 -0.50 -9.08
N ASN A 245 -9.26 -0.79 -10.05
CA ASN A 245 -10.43 -1.65 -9.85
C ASN A 245 -10.12 -3.12 -10.07
N VAL A 246 -8.88 -3.42 -10.48
CA VAL A 246 -8.45 -4.80 -10.62
C VAL A 246 -8.42 -5.46 -9.25
N VAL A 247 -9.25 -6.49 -9.09
CA VAL A 247 -9.24 -7.39 -7.93
C VAL A 247 -8.01 -8.26 -8.04
N LEU A 248 -6.87 -7.71 -7.61
CA LEU A 248 -5.61 -8.42 -7.55
C LEU A 248 -5.59 -9.28 -6.28
N GLY A 249 -5.57 -10.59 -6.47
CA GLY A 249 -5.52 -11.53 -5.37
C GLY A 249 -6.89 -11.87 -4.80
N ALA A 250 -7.77 -12.47 -5.61
CA ALA A 250 -8.51 -13.60 -5.05
C ALA A 250 -7.43 -14.51 -4.43
N TYR A 251 -7.41 -14.64 -3.10
CA TYR A 251 -6.44 -15.46 -2.37
C TYR A 251 -6.34 -16.90 -2.95
N LEU A 252 -7.42 -17.30 -3.64
CA LEU A 252 -7.54 -18.47 -4.49
C LEU A 252 -7.72 -18.02 -5.95
N PRO A 253 -6.64 -17.76 -6.73
CA PRO A 253 -6.74 -17.31 -8.12
C PRO A 253 -7.38 -18.36 -9.04
N ASP A 254 -7.30 -19.64 -8.64
CA ASP A 254 -7.95 -20.75 -9.34
C ASP A 254 -9.43 -20.91 -8.95
N PHE A 255 -9.94 -20.12 -8.00
CA PHE A 255 -11.33 -20.17 -7.59
C PHE A 255 -12.24 -19.74 -8.73
N SER A 256 -13.10 -20.64 -9.14
CA SER A 256 -14.02 -20.43 -10.27
C SER A 256 -15.33 -21.17 -9.97
N PRO A 257 -16.38 -20.99 -10.78
CA PRO A 257 -17.66 -21.68 -10.58
C PRO A 257 -17.57 -23.20 -10.45
N ARG A 258 -16.47 -23.84 -10.90
CA ARG A 258 -16.20 -25.27 -10.69
C ARG A 258 -16.09 -25.68 -9.21
N HIS A 259 -15.76 -24.74 -8.32
CA HIS A 259 -15.67 -24.97 -6.87
C HIS A 259 -16.97 -24.61 -6.13
N ILE A 260 -17.99 -24.14 -6.86
CA ILE A 260 -19.31 -23.88 -6.33
C ILE A 260 -20.20 -25.02 -6.81
N ILE A 261 -20.49 -25.95 -5.90
CA ILE A 261 -21.33 -27.10 -6.18
C ILE A 261 -22.75 -26.86 -5.67
N ALA A 262 -23.73 -27.50 -6.31
CA ALA A 262 -25.12 -27.43 -5.87
C ALA A 262 -25.23 -28.00 -4.45
N PRO A 263 -26.03 -27.40 -3.55
CA PRO A 263 -26.23 -27.93 -2.20
C PRO A 263 -26.75 -29.38 -2.24
N PHE A 264 -26.17 -30.23 -1.40
CA PHE A 264 -26.59 -31.61 -1.21
C PHE A 264 -26.50 -31.99 0.27
N THR A 265 -27.21 -33.05 0.66
CA THR A 265 -27.12 -33.58 2.03
C THR A 265 -25.77 -34.25 2.24
N ILE A 266 -24.96 -33.73 3.16
CA ILE A 266 -23.66 -34.30 3.50
C ILE A 266 -23.86 -35.69 4.12
N PRO A 267 -23.25 -36.76 3.56
CA PRO A 267 -23.40 -38.12 4.12
C PRO A 267 -22.98 -38.20 5.59
N GLU A 268 -23.78 -38.87 6.42
CA GLU A 268 -23.57 -38.93 7.88
C GLU A 268 -22.17 -39.42 8.27
N HIS A 269 -21.61 -40.38 7.53
CA HIS A 269 -20.30 -40.98 7.84
C HIS A 269 -19.10 -40.12 7.44
N TRP A 270 -19.29 -38.97 6.77
CA TRP A 270 -18.19 -38.08 6.43
C TRP A 270 -17.64 -37.37 7.66
N THR A 271 -16.31 -37.27 7.76
CA THR A 271 -15.67 -36.50 8.83
C THR A 271 -16.03 -35.02 8.69
N ARG A 272 -16.62 -34.44 9.74
CA ARG A 272 -16.93 -33.01 9.83
C ARG A 272 -16.03 -32.32 10.85
N PHE A 273 -15.64 -31.09 10.56
CA PHE A 273 -14.94 -30.22 11.51
C PHE A 273 -15.34 -28.76 11.26
N ARG A 274 -14.97 -27.88 12.18
CA ARG A 274 -15.19 -26.42 12.04
C ARG A 274 -13.88 -25.67 11.99
N ALA A 275 -13.85 -24.57 11.25
CA ALA A 275 -12.76 -23.60 11.27
C ALA A 275 -13.30 -22.24 11.71
N VAL A 276 -12.62 -21.62 12.67
CA VAL A 276 -13.04 -20.34 13.27
C VAL A 276 -11.93 -19.31 13.11
N ASP A 277 -12.27 -18.19 12.49
CA ASP A 277 -11.49 -16.96 12.49
C ASP A 277 -12.19 -15.94 13.39
N TRP A 278 -11.52 -15.48 14.44
CA TRP A 278 -12.14 -14.72 15.53
C TRP A 278 -11.89 -13.22 15.39
N GLY A 279 -12.97 -12.44 15.36
CA GLY A 279 -12.97 -10.98 15.35
C GLY A 279 -14.07 -10.40 16.23
N TYR A 280 -13.74 -9.39 17.03
CA TYR A 280 -14.74 -8.63 17.81
C TYR A 280 -15.15 -7.34 17.08
N VAL A 281 -14.17 -6.45 16.86
CA VAL A 281 -14.34 -5.23 16.05
C VAL A 281 -14.41 -5.60 14.56
N ASP A 282 -13.53 -6.51 14.14
CA ASP A 282 -13.59 -7.17 12.85
C ASP A 282 -14.58 -8.35 12.89
N PHE A 283 -14.90 -8.93 11.74
CA PHE A 283 -15.81 -10.06 11.68
C PHE A 283 -15.22 -11.35 12.26
N THR A 284 -16.06 -12.08 12.99
CA THR A 284 -15.90 -13.51 13.24
C THR A 284 -16.49 -14.30 12.08
N CYS A 285 -15.75 -15.29 11.61
CA CYS A 285 -16.17 -16.24 10.59
C CYS A 285 -16.06 -17.68 11.12
N VAL A 286 -17.12 -18.46 10.96
CA VAL A 286 -17.12 -19.90 11.28
C VAL A 286 -17.56 -20.67 10.05
N LEU A 287 -16.74 -21.64 9.65
CA LEU A 287 -17.01 -22.53 8.52
C LEU A 287 -17.23 -23.95 9.05
N TRP A 288 -18.30 -24.60 8.57
CA TRP A 288 -18.50 -26.04 8.75
C TRP A 288 -18.00 -26.75 7.50
N VAL A 289 -17.11 -27.71 7.71
CA VAL A 289 -16.38 -28.38 6.65
C VAL A 289 -16.56 -29.88 6.76
N ALA A 290 -16.81 -30.56 5.64
CA ALA A 290 -16.85 -32.00 5.54
C ALA A 290 -15.76 -32.51 4.59
N VAL A 291 -15.18 -33.68 4.88
CA VAL A 291 -14.16 -34.32 4.04
C VAL A 291 -14.82 -35.36 3.15
N SER A 292 -14.79 -35.14 1.83
CA SER A 292 -15.39 -36.04 0.86
C SER A 292 -14.67 -37.39 0.78
N ASP A 293 -15.42 -38.48 0.72
CA ASP A 293 -14.89 -39.81 0.39
C ASP A 293 -14.93 -40.11 -1.13
N GLY A 294 -15.42 -39.17 -1.95
CA GLY A 294 -15.54 -39.30 -3.40
C GLY A 294 -16.78 -40.07 -3.88
N THR A 295 -17.78 -40.29 -3.01
CA THR A 295 -19.05 -40.95 -3.39
C THR A 295 -20.04 -40.02 -4.09
N ILE A 296 -19.89 -38.70 -3.94
CA ILE A 296 -20.73 -37.70 -4.57
C ILE A 296 -20.13 -37.34 -5.93
N GLU A 297 -20.93 -37.46 -7.00
CA GLU A 297 -20.52 -37.08 -8.35
C GLU A 297 -20.11 -35.61 -8.40
N GLY A 298 -18.94 -35.33 -8.96
CA GLY A 298 -18.37 -33.98 -9.05
C GLY A 298 -17.64 -33.50 -7.79
N VAL A 299 -17.50 -34.34 -6.76
CA VAL A 299 -16.72 -34.02 -5.55
C VAL A 299 -15.63 -35.06 -5.34
N ASP A 300 -14.38 -34.68 -5.61
CA ASP A 300 -13.24 -35.58 -5.48
C ASP A 300 -13.04 -36.12 -4.05
N ARG A 301 -12.51 -37.34 -3.94
CA ARG A 301 -12.10 -37.92 -2.66
C ARG A 301 -11.03 -37.03 -2.01
N GLY A 302 -11.25 -36.65 -0.76
CA GLY A 302 -10.39 -35.77 0.02
C GLY A 302 -10.70 -34.29 -0.13
N ALA A 303 -11.64 -33.90 -1.00
CA ALA A 303 -12.07 -32.51 -1.10
C ALA A 303 -12.70 -32.02 0.21
N LEU A 304 -12.39 -30.77 0.58
CA LEU A 304 -13.03 -30.07 1.69
C LEU A 304 -14.27 -29.36 1.19
N VAL A 305 -15.44 -29.78 1.65
CA VAL A 305 -16.72 -29.18 1.29
C VAL A 305 -17.16 -28.27 2.42
N VAL A 306 -17.15 -26.96 2.17
CA VAL A 306 -17.76 -25.97 3.07
C VAL A 306 -19.26 -25.99 2.81
N TYR A 307 -20.05 -26.43 3.80
CA TYR A 307 -21.50 -26.63 3.64
C TYR A 307 -22.34 -25.68 4.47
N ARG A 308 -21.72 -24.93 5.40
CA ARG A 308 -22.37 -23.90 6.21
C ARG A 308 -21.32 -22.84 6.60
N GLU A 309 -21.77 -21.60 6.67
CA GLU A 309 -20.98 -20.47 7.18
C GLU A 309 -21.78 -19.64 8.17
N LEU A 310 -21.09 -19.07 9.15
CA LEU A 310 -21.57 -18.00 10.03
C LEU A 310 -20.60 -16.83 9.89
N HIS A 311 -21.15 -15.64 9.65
CA HIS A 311 -20.38 -14.41 9.53
C HIS A 311 -21.04 -13.32 10.37
N THR A 312 -20.35 -12.86 11.43
CA THR A 312 -20.93 -11.99 12.45
C THR A 312 -19.86 -11.10 13.12
N ASN A 313 -20.23 -10.00 13.76
CA ASN A 313 -19.31 -9.10 14.48
C ASN A 313 -20.02 -8.47 15.69
N ASP A 314 -19.29 -7.76 16.57
CA ASP A 314 -19.83 -7.13 17.79
C ASP A 314 -20.47 -8.09 18.82
N HIS A 315 -20.13 -9.39 18.75
CA HIS A 315 -20.62 -10.41 19.68
C HIS A 315 -19.54 -10.90 20.63
N THR A 316 -19.94 -11.26 21.86
CA THR A 316 -19.01 -11.90 22.80
C THR A 316 -18.67 -13.33 22.38
N ALA A 317 -17.61 -13.90 22.93
CA ALA A 317 -17.24 -15.28 22.64
C ALA A 317 -18.34 -16.27 23.04
N GLU A 318 -19.04 -15.99 24.14
CA GLU A 318 -20.18 -16.79 24.59
C GLU A 318 -21.36 -16.69 23.62
N GLU A 319 -21.70 -15.49 23.13
CA GLU A 319 -22.78 -15.29 22.17
C GLU A 319 -22.48 -15.99 20.84
N VAL A 320 -21.25 -15.90 20.34
CA VAL A 320 -20.83 -16.63 19.14
C VAL A 320 -20.88 -18.15 19.38
N ALA A 321 -20.46 -18.62 20.56
CA ALA A 321 -20.52 -20.05 20.88
C ALA A 321 -21.97 -20.56 20.90
N GLU A 322 -22.92 -19.79 21.42
CA GLU A 322 -24.35 -20.09 21.38
C GLU A 322 -24.87 -20.13 19.93
N MET A 323 -24.52 -19.14 19.10
CA MET A 323 -24.88 -19.14 17.67
C MET A 323 -24.33 -20.37 16.93
N VAL A 324 -23.08 -20.74 17.21
CA VAL A 324 -22.44 -21.91 16.63
C VAL A 324 -23.11 -23.20 17.08
N ALA A 325 -23.55 -23.29 18.35
CA ALA A 325 -24.33 -24.42 18.85
C ALA A 325 -25.70 -24.50 18.17
N ASP A 326 -26.44 -23.39 18.08
CA ASP A 326 -27.76 -23.34 17.43
C ASP A 326 -27.69 -23.71 15.95
N LEU A 327 -26.59 -23.35 15.28
CA LEU A 327 -26.33 -23.69 13.88
C LEU A 327 -25.76 -25.08 13.66
N THR A 328 -25.38 -25.83 14.70
CA THR A 328 -24.89 -27.22 14.59
C THR A 328 -26.01 -28.15 14.98
N THR A 329 -26.54 -28.95 14.06
CA THR A 329 -27.73 -29.76 14.35
C THR A 329 -27.38 -30.94 15.26
N ASP A 330 -28.36 -31.46 16.01
CA ASP A 330 -28.16 -32.62 16.91
C ASP A 330 -27.71 -33.90 16.18
N GLU A 331 -27.90 -33.94 14.85
CA GLU A 331 -27.52 -35.05 13.96
C GLU A 331 -26.07 -34.94 13.45
N GLU A 332 -25.38 -33.81 13.70
CA GLU A 332 -24.03 -33.54 13.22
C GLU A 332 -22.97 -33.87 14.26
N GLU A 333 -22.23 -34.97 14.05
CA GLU A 333 -21.03 -35.26 14.83
C GLU A 333 -19.82 -34.46 14.29
N ILE A 334 -19.42 -33.41 15.03
CA ILE A 334 -18.25 -32.58 14.71
C ILE A 334 -17.00 -33.17 15.39
N ALA A 335 -16.03 -33.63 14.60
CA ALA A 335 -14.83 -34.29 15.11
C ALA A 335 -13.92 -33.35 15.91
N TYR A 336 -13.76 -32.10 15.45
CA TYR A 336 -12.98 -31.06 16.14
C TYR A 336 -13.31 -29.66 15.59
N THR A 337 -12.82 -28.63 16.28
CA THR A 337 -12.87 -27.23 15.84
C THR A 337 -11.46 -26.65 15.84
N VAL A 338 -11.07 -26.00 14.75
CA VAL A 338 -9.79 -25.32 14.59
C VAL A 338 -10.00 -23.83 14.80
N MET A 339 -9.16 -23.20 15.62
CA MET A 339 -9.22 -21.78 15.92
C MET A 339 -7.81 -21.21 16.08
N ASP A 340 -7.61 -19.94 15.73
CA ASP A 340 -6.32 -19.27 15.86
C ASP A 340 -5.83 -19.24 17.33
N PRO A 341 -4.55 -19.54 17.61
CA PRO A 341 -3.96 -19.46 18.95
C PRO A 341 -4.17 -18.13 19.69
N VAL A 342 -4.28 -17.01 18.98
CA VAL A 342 -4.49 -15.67 19.54
C VAL A 342 -5.84 -15.57 20.25
N ALA A 343 -6.85 -16.31 19.81
CA ALA A 343 -8.15 -16.38 20.46
C ALA A 343 -8.05 -16.94 21.90
N TYR A 344 -7.13 -17.89 22.15
CA TYR A 344 -6.92 -18.47 23.48
C TYR A 344 -6.22 -17.50 24.45
N GLY A 345 -5.52 -16.47 23.94
CA GLY A 345 -4.84 -15.45 24.74
C GLY A 345 -5.77 -14.34 25.26
N MET A 346 -6.96 -14.20 24.67
CA MET A 346 -7.91 -13.13 25.01
C MET A 346 -8.79 -13.54 26.20
N ARG A 347 -8.22 -13.55 27.41
CA ARG A 347 -9.01 -13.44 28.64
C ARG A 347 -9.66 -12.05 28.65
N GLN A 348 -10.84 -11.92 28.05
CA GLN A 348 -11.65 -10.74 28.25
C GLN A 348 -11.93 -10.62 29.76
N LYS A 349 -11.43 -9.56 30.38
CA LYS A 349 -11.88 -9.11 31.69
C LYS A 349 -13.31 -8.59 31.53
N VAL A 350 -14.28 -9.50 31.38
CA VAL A 350 -15.68 -9.16 31.56
C VAL A 350 -15.87 -8.95 33.05
N ARG A 351 -16.06 -7.69 33.44
CA ARG A 351 -16.32 -7.27 34.81
C ARG A 351 -17.71 -7.80 35.19
N GLY A 352 -17.80 -9.02 35.74
CA GLY A 352 -19.03 -9.44 36.41
C GLY A 352 -19.36 -10.92 36.52
N ARG A 353 -18.80 -11.84 35.73
CA ARG A 353 -19.11 -13.28 35.87
C ARG A 353 -17.87 -14.14 35.62
N LYS A 354 -17.70 -15.16 36.49
CA LYS A 354 -16.55 -16.08 36.47
C LYS A 354 -16.61 -16.92 35.19
N GLY A 355 -15.53 -16.88 34.41
CA GLY A 355 -15.40 -17.53 33.13
C GLY A 355 -15.49 -19.05 33.20
N VAL A 356 -16.09 -19.61 32.15
CA VAL A 356 -16.01 -21.02 31.78
C VAL A 356 -14.94 -21.12 30.70
N THR A 357 -14.00 -22.03 30.90
CA THR A 357 -12.97 -22.40 29.91
C THR A 357 -13.63 -23.25 28.83
N ILE A 358 -13.60 -22.80 27.58
CA ILE A 358 -13.86 -23.68 26.43
C ILE A 358 -12.55 -24.43 26.18
N ALA A 359 -12.61 -25.76 26.30
CA ALA A 359 -11.51 -26.68 26.03
C ALA A 359 -11.47 -27.05 24.55
#